data_AF-A0A951H2Q7-F1
#
_entry.id   AF-A0A951H2Q7-F1
#
_cell.length_a   1.000
_cell.length_b   1.000
_cell.length_c   1.000
_cell.angle_alpha   90.00
_cell.angle_beta   90.00
_cell.angle_gamma   90.00
#
_symmetry.space_group_name_H-M   'P 1'
#
loop_
_entity.id
_entity.type
_entity.pdbx_description
1 polymer ?
#
loop_
_entity_poly.entity_id
_entity_poly.type
_entity_poly.pdbx_seq_one_letter_code
_entity_poly.pdbx_strand_id
1 'polypeptide(L)'
;MNGQQTDPTPLSNPLATPPANSPWPPEVAALGTPERVYRANPTLELLGWCAVFGLFAIAALFGIAIVKPFGHNPPPPGVAFAGFLLCGLGSLAMLAGVIHLRGYCWLVFPAALVELHASHSVIVPWSQIIRVETVPNPVSPRYLVVRQVGRHLELNFTLQEVESLRALIEQYLQAPGPAGAQTSGVLGSGVPANGGLVPPVESSPSTATNATTQSGNAPAPQGKSTGFWPAMHDMESARQVARQGTVAAALCAGMTTLAVMLSAAGVHLLNINTDALVDAFIFGVIALGIARMSRLAAVAGLALYLIERAATWNSMGFAPSLVYLVIFTNLFINGVRGTFAFHRFKDAQGPGPLPYDPAFMTPQMVPPIPDPHGAAPASAPAYQTPPATMPDPALQPSGYAPSPDVAPPADAATPAAYSPYDPNLPIYNPSLRQSQPWSAPVPSKSPLVSPLILVVVAVYLGAMLFYAVFSGWMSHRYGQPAANQFQQVNTALNAAAAH
;
A
#
# COMPACT_ATOMS: atom_id res chain seq x y z
N MET A 1 26.56 -23.22 -59.08
CA MET A 1 25.51 -23.57 -58.11
C MET A 1 26.19 -23.84 -56.78
N ASN A 2 26.37 -22.80 -55.95
CA ASN A 2 27.01 -22.89 -54.64
C ASN A 2 25.95 -22.61 -53.57
N GLY A 3 25.56 -23.64 -52.82
CA GLY A 3 24.69 -23.50 -51.66
C GLY A 3 25.52 -23.05 -50.46
N GLN A 4 25.31 -21.81 -50.00
CA GLN A 4 25.80 -21.35 -48.71
C GLN A 4 25.01 -22.06 -47.61
N GLN A 5 25.70 -22.98 -46.93
CA GLN A 5 25.23 -23.64 -45.73
C GLN A 5 25.44 -22.66 -44.57
N THR A 6 24.36 -22.06 -44.09
CA THR A 6 24.36 -21.19 -42.91
C THR A 6 24.53 -22.05 -41.65
N ASP A 7 25.67 -21.89 -40.99
CA ASP A 7 25.98 -22.54 -39.71
C ASP A 7 25.00 -22.09 -38.62
N PRO A 8 24.35 -23.01 -37.89
CA PRO A 8 23.52 -22.66 -36.75
C PRO A 8 24.40 -22.22 -35.57
N THR A 9 24.38 -20.92 -35.27
CA THR A 9 25.02 -20.37 -34.08
C THR A 9 24.41 -21.02 -32.82
N PRO A 10 25.20 -21.64 -31.93
CA PRO A 10 24.65 -22.22 -30.72
C PRO A 10 24.15 -21.11 -29.78
N LEU A 11 22.83 -20.99 -29.67
CA LEU A 11 22.11 -20.17 -28.68
C LEU A 11 22.24 -20.79 -27.28
N SER A 12 23.46 -20.91 -26.77
CA SER A 12 23.71 -21.20 -25.36
C SER A 12 24.15 -19.90 -24.70
N ASN A 13 23.19 -19.02 -24.40
CA ASN A 13 23.42 -18.04 -23.35
C ASN A 13 23.47 -18.82 -22.04
N PRO A 14 24.65 -18.98 -21.40
CA PRO A 14 24.72 -19.63 -20.10
C PRO A 14 23.77 -18.89 -19.18
N LEU A 15 22.87 -19.63 -18.53
CA LEU A 15 21.93 -19.13 -17.55
C LEU A 15 22.71 -18.23 -16.59
N ALA A 16 22.52 -16.91 -16.68
CA ALA A 16 23.27 -15.97 -15.87
C ALA A 16 23.05 -16.37 -14.41
N THR A 17 24.15 -16.62 -13.69
CA THR A 17 24.07 -16.99 -12.28
C THR A 17 23.30 -15.89 -11.57
N PRO A 18 22.16 -16.22 -10.93
CA PRO A 18 21.32 -15.21 -10.30
C PRO A 18 22.15 -14.45 -9.27
N PRO A 19 21.95 -13.14 -9.12
CA PRO A 19 22.67 -12.35 -8.12
C PRO A 19 22.48 -13.00 -6.75
N ALA A 20 23.59 -13.26 -6.04
CA ALA A 20 23.62 -14.02 -4.80
C ALA A 20 22.71 -13.47 -3.68
N ASN A 21 22.21 -12.24 -3.84
CA ASN A 21 21.38 -11.54 -2.86
C ASN A 21 19.94 -11.26 -3.37
N SER A 22 19.44 -12.01 -4.36
CA SER A 22 18.04 -11.87 -4.77
C SER A 22 17.10 -12.21 -3.61
N PRO A 23 16.09 -11.37 -3.30
CA PRO A 23 15.08 -11.69 -2.28
C PRO A 23 14.08 -12.76 -2.75
N TRP A 24 14.21 -13.25 -3.99
CA TRP A 24 13.29 -14.18 -4.62
C TRP A 24 13.84 -15.62 -4.62
N PRO A 25 12.97 -16.65 -4.65
CA PRO A 25 13.39 -18.03 -4.88
C PRO A 25 14.27 -18.16 -6.14
N PRO A 26 15.25 -19.09 -6.18
CA PRO A 26 16.22 -19.20 -7.28
C PRO A 26 15.58 -19.32 -8.66
N GLU A 27 14.47 -20.05 -8.75
CA GLU A 27 13.66 -20.24 -9.96
C GLU A 27 13.05 -18.93 -10.50
N VAL A 28 12.64 -18.02 -9.61
CA VAL A 28 12.11 -16.70 -9.97
C VAL A 28 13.25 -15.73 -10.27
N ALA A 29 14.37 -15.82 -9.52
CA ALA A 29 15.56 -15.03 -9.79
C ALA A 29 16.18 -15.34 -11.17
N ALA A 30 16.03 -16.57 -11.65
CA ALA A 30 16.48 -16.98 -12.99
C ALA A 30 15.71 -16.30 -14.13
N LEU A 31 14.51 -15.75 -13.86
CA LEU A 31 13.74 -14.97 -14.85
C LEU A 31 14.25 -13.52 -15.00
N GLY A 32 15.22 -13.10 -14.20
CA GLY A 32 15.82 -11.76 -14.23
C GLY A 32 15.17 -10.80 -13.24
N THR A 33 15.11 -9.51 -13.60
CA THR A 33 14.46 -8.48 -12.79
C THR A 33 13.00 -8.31 -13.22
N PRO A 34 12.02 -8.33 -12.30
CA PRO A 34 10.62 -8.12 -12.66
C PRO A 34 10.40 -6.68 -13.16
N GLU A 35 9.62 -6.52 -14.22
CA GLU A 35 9.25 -5.21 -14.76
C GLU A 35 8.30 -4.46 -13.81
N ARG A 36 7.36 -5.20 -13.21
CA ARG A 36 6.41 -4.67 -12.23
C ARG A 36 6.15 -5.67 -11.11
N VAL A 37 5.88 -5.13 -9.92
CA VAL A 37 5.60 -5.89 -8.70
C VAL A 37 4.28 -5.41 -8.12
N TYR A 38 3.28 -6.27 -8.12
CA TYR A 38 1.97 -6.01 -7.53
C TYR A 38 1.89 -6.70 -6.16
N ARG A 39 1.77 -5.92 -5.09
CA ARG A 39 1.69 -6.43 -3.71
C ARG A 39 0.25 -6.48 -3.22
N ALA A 40 0.03 -7.28 -2.17
CA ALA A 40 -1.20 -7.23 -1.41
C ALA A 40 -1.49 -5.81 -0.89
N ASN A 41 -2.77 -5.49 -0.74
CA ASN A 41 -3.27 -4.18 -0.35
C ASN A 41 -2.79 -3.87 1.09
N PRO A 42 -2.02 -2.79 1.29
CA PRO A 42 -1.47 -2.45 2.61
C PRO A 42 -2.56 -2.14 3.63
N THR A 43 -3.76 -1.77 3.17
CA THR A 43 -4.92 -1.51 4.04
C THR A 43 -5.44 -2.80 4.68
N LEU A 44 -5.49 -3.90 3.91
CA LEU A 44 -5.89 -5.21 4.44
C LEU A 44 -4.85 -5.76 5.42
N GLU A 45 -3.55 -5.56 5.14
CA GLU A 45 -2.48 -5.91 6.07
C GLU A 45 -2.63 -5.14 7.39
N LEU A 46 -2.86 -3.82 7.32
CA LEU A 46 -3.07 -2.97 8.50
C LEU A 46 -4.31 -3.41 9.30
N LEU A 47 -5.45 -3.62 8.64
CA LEU A 47 -6.68 -4.08 9.27
C LEU A 47 -6.49 -5.43 9.96
N GLY A 48 -5.79 -6.36 9.31
CA GLY A 48 -5.45 -7.66 9.89
C GLY A 48 -4.58 -7.51 11.14
N TRP A 49 -3.54 -6.67 11.12
CA TRP A 49 -2.73 -6.39 12.31
C TRP A 49 -3.55 -5.79 13.46
N CYS A 50 -4.43 -4.84 13.17
CA CYS A 50 -5.34 -4.27 14.16
C CYS A 50 -6.22 -5.36 14.81
N ALA A 51 -6.75 -6.29 14.01
CA ALA A 51 -7.55 -7.40 14.51
C ALA A 51 -6.73 -8.35 15.40
N VAL A 52 -5.49 -8.67 15.02
CA VAL A 52 -4.57 -9.49 15.83
C VAL A 52 -4.36 -8.85 17.20
N PHE A 53 -3.98 -7.58 17.25
CA PHE A 53 -3.69 -6.90 18.52
C PHE A 53 -4.95 -6.71 19.37
N GLY A 54 -6.08 -6.39 18.73
CA GLY A 54 -7.37 -6.26 19.43
C GLY A 54 -7.78 -7.56 20.12
N LEU A 55 -7.72 -8.69 19.41
CA LEU A 55 -8.05 -9.99 19.98
C LEU A 55 -7.05 -10.42 21.06
N PHE A 56 -5.76 -10.11 20.91
CA PHE A 56 -4.75 -10.45 21.91
C PHE A 56 -4.95 -9.65 23.19
N ALA A 57 -5.33 -8.38 23.07
CA ALA A 57 -5.69 -7.54 24.21
C ALA A 57 -6.93 -8.09 24.94
N ILE A 58 -7.98 -8.50 24.22
CA ILE A 58 -9.17 -9.13 24.82
C ILE A 58 -8.79 -10.44 25.52
N ALA A 59 -7.97 -11.27 24.88
CA ALA A 59 -7.47 -12.50 25.50
C ALA A 59 -6.72 -12.18 26.80
N ALA A 60 -5.80 -11.21 26.79
CA ALA A 60 -5.06 -10.80 27.96
C ALA A 60 -5.98 -10.33 29.10
N LEU A 61 -7.05 -9.59 28.81
CA LEU A 61 -8.05 -9.19 29.80
C LEU A 61 -8.73 -10.39 30.47
N PHE A 62 -9.11 -11.40 29.68
CA PHE A 62 -9.64 -12.66 30.22
C PHE A 62 -8.60 -13.41 31.06
N GLY A 63 -7.34 -13.44 30.61
CA GLY A 63 -6.23 -14.03 31.37
C GLY A 63 -6.04 -13.36 32.75
N ILE A 64 -6.11 -12.03 32.78
CA ILE A 64 -6.06 -11.27 34.03
C ILE A 64 -7.26 -11.61 34.91
N ALA A 65 -8.47 -11.75 34.35
CA ALA A 65 -9.67 -12.09 35.11
C ALA A 65 -9.59 -13.46 35.80
N ILE A 66 -8.83 -14.40 35.23
CA ILE A 66 -8.59 -15.73 35.83
C ILE A 66 -7.68 -15.62 37.05
N VAL A 67 -6.62 -14.81 36.97
CA VAL A 67 -5.63 -14.67 38.05
C VAL A 67 -6.12 -13.71 39.14
N LYS A 68 -6.78 -12.63 38.73
CA LYS A 68 -7.29 -11.55 39.57
C LYS A 68 -8.71 -11.22 39.12
N PRO A 69 -9.73 -11.91 39.64
CA PRO A 69 -11.12 -11.56 39.38
C PRO A 69 -11.36 -10.10 39.76
N PHE A 70 -11.78 -9.28 38.80
CA PHE A 70 -12.06 -7.85 38.98
C PHE A 70 -13.56 -7.58 38.97
N GLY A 71 -13.99 -6.62 39.80
CA GLY A 71 -15.39 -6.23 39.98
C GLY A 71 -16.14 -7.02 41.06
N HIS A 72 -17.34 -6.57 41.42
CA HIS A 72 -18.21 -7.24 42.41
C HIS A 72 -18.81 -8.56 41.91
N ASN A 73 -18.67 -8.83 40.61
CA ASN A 73 -19.19 -10.03 39.98
C ASN A 73 -18.26 -10.46 38.83
N PRO A 74 -17.08 -11.02 39.16
CA PRO A 74 -16.16 -11.48 38.13
C PRO A 74 -16.80 -12.56 37.27
N PRO A 75 -16.43 -12.67 35.98
CA PRO A 75 -16.87 -13.79 35.16
C PRO A 75 -16.46 -15.11 35.84
N PRO A 76 -17.32 -16.14 35.81
CA PRO A 76 -16.95 -17.46 36.32
C PRO A 76 -15.63 -17.91 35.69
N PRO A 77 -14.71 -18.56 36.44
CA PRO A 77 -13.39 -18.93 35.92
C PRO A 77 -13.44 -19.71 34.60
N GLY A 78 -14.43 -20.60 34.44
CA GLY A 78 -14.63 -21.34 33.19
C GLY A 78 -14.98 -20.46 31.98
N VAL A 79 -15.79 -19.41 32.18
CA VAL A 79 -16.12 -18.43 31.12
C VAL A 79 -14.91 -17.59 30.79
N ALA A 80 -14.16 -17.14 31.81
CA ALA A 80 -12.95 -16.35 31.59
C ALA A 80 -11.89 -17.17 30.83
N PHE A 81 -11.69 -18.44 31.19
CA PHE A 81 -10.79 -19.35 30.48
C PHE A 81 -11.23 -19.60 29.04
N ALA A 82 -12.52 -19.81 28.80
CA ALA A 82 -13.05 -19.97 27.45
C ALA A 82 -12.83 -18.70 26.59
N GLY A 83 -13.07 -17.51 27.16
CA GLY A 83 -12.79 -16.23 26.51
C GLY A 83 -11.31 -16.03 26.17
N PHE A 84 -10.41 -16.35 27.11
CA PHE A 84 -8.97 -16.32 26.90
C PHE A 84 -8.56 -17.23 25.72
N LEU A 85 -9.03 -18.49 25.71
CA LEU A 85 -8.72 -19.45 24.65
C LEU A 85 -9.28 -19.01 23.29
N LEU A 86 -10.54 -18.62 23.24
CA LEU A 86 -11.21 -18.23 22.00
C LEU A 86 -10.54 -17.01 21.36
N CYS A 87 -10.31 -15.96 22.15
CA CYS A 87 -9.66 -14.74 21.66
C CYS A 87 -8.18 -14.98 21.36
N GLY A 88 -7.48 -15.78 22.16
CA GLY A 88 -6.07 -16.13 21.94
C GLY A 88 -5.87 -16.92 20.64
N LEU A 89 -6.66 -17.98 20.43
CA LEU A 89 -6.64 -18.77 19.19
C LEU A 89 -7.09 -17.94 17.99
N GLY A 90 -8.12 -17.10 18.16
CA GLY A 90 -8.56 -16.16 17.12
C GLY A 90 -7.44 -15.20 16.71
N SER A 91 -6.68 -14.66 17.67
CA SER A 91 -5.53 -13.80 17.40
C SER A 91 -4.45 -14.51 16.61
N LEU A 92 -4.13 -15.76 16.98
CA LEU A 92 -3.13 -16.58 16.29
C LEU A 92 -3.57 -16.91 14.85
N ALA A 93 -4.85 -17.22 14.65
CA ALA A 93 -5.42 -17.46 13.32
C ALA A 93 -5.33 -16.21 12.44
N MET A 94 -5.68 -15.04 12.98
CA MET A 94 -5.52 -13.76 12.25
C MET A 94 -4.06 -13.46 11.95
N LEU A 95 -3.15 -13.73 12.89
CA LEU A 95 -1.72 -13.51 12.70
C LEU A 95 -1.19 -14.37 11.55
N ALA A 96 -1.55 -15.65 11.51
CA ALA A 96 -1.22 -16.53 10.41
C ALA A 96 -1.78 -15.99 9.07
N GLY A 97 -3.04 -15.51 9.07
CA GLY A 97 -3.66 -14.88 7.90
C GLY A 97 -2.90 -13.65 7.40
N VAL A 98 -2.46 -12.76 8.30
CA VAL A 98 -1.68 -11.57 7.95
C VAL A 98 -0.30 -11.92 7.41
N ILE A 99 0.38 -12.89 8.02
CA ILE A 99 1.67 -13.40 7.53
C ILE A 99 1.51 -14.00 6.12
N HIS A 100 0.44 -14.75 5.88
CA HIS A 100 0.12 -15.28 4.56
C HIS A 100 -0.17 -14.18 3.53
N LEU A 101 -0.95 -13.15 3.90
CA LEU A 101 -1.24 -12.01 3.02
C LEU A 101 0.03 -11.24 2.63
N ARG A 102 0.98 -11.08 3.57
CA ARG A 102 2.25 -10.39 3.31
C ARG A 102 3.15 -11.15 2.33
N GLY A 103 3.05 -12.47 2.30
CA GLY A 103 3.74 -13.32 1.34
C GLY A 103 3.11 -13.37 -0.06
N TYR A 104 1.96 -12.72 -0.26
CA TYR A 104 1.23 -12.72 -1.51
C TYR A 104 1.64 -11.55 -2.41
N CYS A 105 2.28 -11.84 -3.54
CA CYS A 105 2.59 -10.83 -4.55
C CYS A 105 2.62 -11.43 -5.96
N TRP A 106 2.40 -10.58 -6.95
CA TRP A 106 2.48 -10.92 -8.36
C TRP A 106 3.63 -10.17 -9.00
N LEU A 107 4.47 -10.90 -9.73
CA LEU A 107 5.62 -10.36 -10.44
C LEU A 107 5.38 -10.52 -11.94
N VAL A 108 5.58 -9.44 -12.68
CA VAL A 108 5.49 -9.41 -14.13
C VAL A 108 6.90 -9.44 -14.69
N PHE A 109 7.24 -10.47 -15.45
CA PHE A 109 8.49 -10.57 -16.20
C PHE A 109 8.21 -10.51 -17.70
N PRO A 110 9.21 -10.17 -18.54
CA PRO A 110 9.03 -10.21 -19.99
C PRO A 110 8.63 -11.59 -20.53
N ALA A 111 9.09 -12.67 -19.86
CA ALA A 111 8.87 -14.05 -20.31
C ALA A 111 7.68 -14.75 -19.62
N ALA A 112 7.27 -14.32 -18.44
CA ALA A 112 6.24 -14.98 -17.65
C ALA A 112 5.56 -14.07 -16.63
N LEU A 113 4.35 -14.45 -16.23
CA LEU A 113 3.67 -13.95 -15.04
C LEU A 113 3.96 -14.90 -13.88
N VAL A 114 4.41 -14.37 -12.73
CA VAL A 114 4.74 -15.19 -11.56
C VAL A 114 3.86 -14.81 -10.39
N GLU A 115 3.16 -15.80 -9.85
CA GLU A 115 2.45 -15.69 -8.58
C GLU A 115 3.35 -16.19 -7.44
N LEU A 116 3.63 -15.34 -6.48
CA LEU A 116 4.38 -15.69 -5.27
C LEU A 116 3.42 -15.81 -4.08
N HIS A 117 3.48 -16.96 -3.43
CA HIS A 117 2.73 -17.31 -2.23
C HIS A 117 3.70 -17.78 -1.14
N ALA A 118 4.22 -16.89 -0.30
CA ALA A 118 5.09 -17.20 0.85
C ALA A 118 6.24 -18.20 0.56
N SER A 119 5.97 -19.50 0.52
CA SER A 119 6.92 -20.60 0.20
C SER A 119 6.80 -21.19 -1.21
N HIS A 120 5.78 -20.85 -2.00
CA HIS A 120 5.54 -21.41 -3.32
C HIS A 120 5.51 -20.33 -4.39
N SER A 121 6.17 -20.59 -5.52
CA SER A 121 6.07 -19.76 -6.72
C SER A 121 5.34 -20.53 -7.82
N VAL A 122 4.48 -19.85 -8.57
CA VAL A 122 3.83 -20.40 -9.76
C VAL A 122 4.21 -19.52 -10.93
N ILE A 123 5.10 -20.04 -11.78
CA ILE A 123 5.57 -19.37 -12.99
C ILE A 123 4.64 -19.75 -14.14
N VAL A 124 4.06 -18.75 -14.80
CA VAL A 124 3.08 -18.93 -15.88
C VAL A 124 3.62 -18.20 -17.11
N PRO A 125 4.20 -18.92 -18.08
CA PRO A 125 4.65 -18.33 -19.33
C PRO A 125 3.50 -17.60 -20.04
N TRP A 126 3.79 -16.45 -20.65
CA TRP A 126 2.76 -15.67 -21.36
C TRP A 126 2.07 -16.48 -22.46
N SER A 127 2.80 -17.38 -23.12
CA SER A 127 2.26 -18.29 -24.15
C SER A 127 1.21 -19.27 -23.62
N GLN A 128 1.18 -19.54 -22.32
CA GLN A 128 0.16 -20.39 -21.69
C GLN A 128 -1.10 -19.62 -21.32
N ILE A 129 -1.06 -18.29 -21.26
CA ILE A 129 -2.20 -17.45 -20.92
C ILE A 129 -2.99 -17.20 -22.22
N ILE A 130 -4.27 -17.57 -22.22
CA ILE A 130 -5.15 -17.38 -23.40
C ILE A 130 -5.88 -16.05 -23.30
N ARG A 131 -6.49 -15.77 -22.15
CA ARG A 131 -7.32 -14.60 -21.91
C ARG A 131 -7.52 -14.37 -20.41
N VAL A 132 -7.99 -13.18 -20.06
CA VAL A 132 -8.46 -12.85 -18.71
C VAL A 132 -9.98 -12.72 -18.76
N GLU A 133 -10.68 -13.47 -17.92
CA GLU A 133 -12.14 -13.40 -17.78
C GLU A 133 -12.50 -12.63 -16.52
N THR A 134 -13.50 -11.76 -16.61
CA THR A 134 -14.05 -11.09 -15.43
C THR A 134 -15.29 -11.85 -14.96
N VAL A 135 -15.24 -12.37 -13.73
CA VAL A 135 -16.38 -13.02 -13.08
C VAL A 135 -17.05 -11.99 -12.18
N PRO A 136 -18.34 -11.67 -12.43
CA PRO A 136 -19.08 -10.76 -11.56
C PRO A 136 -19.22 -11.38 -10.18
N ASN A 137 -18.91 -10.61 -9.14
CA ASN A 137 -19.11 -10.97 -7.75
C ASN A 137 -19.70 -9.76 -7.01
N PRO A 138 -20.66 -9.98 -6.09
CA PRO A 138 -21.42 -8.92 -5.44
C PRO A 138 -20.57 -7.92 -4.63
N VAL A 139 -19.37 -8.32 -4.18
CA VAL A 139 -18.50 -7.46 -3.38
C VAL A 139 -17.47 -6.74 -4.26
N SER A 140 -16.87 -7.46 -5.20
CA SER A 140 -15.85 -6.92 -6.12
C SER A 140 -15.67 -7.87 -7.30
N PRO A 141 -15.45 -7.38 -8.53
CA PRO A 141 -15.18 -8.24 -9.68
C PRO A 141 -13.95 -9.13 -9.41
N ARG A 142 -14.03 -10.39 -9.83
CA ARG A 142 -12.92 -11.35 -9.77
C ARG A 142 -12.37 -11.52 -11.17
N TYR A 143 -11.04 -11.58 -11.31
CA TYR A 143 -10.41 -11.79 -12.61
C TYR A 143 -9.79 -13.18 -12.66
N LEU A 144 -10.16 -13.98 -13.66
CA LEU A 144 -9.63 -15.31 -13.89
C LEU A 144 -8.68 -15.29 -15.08
N VAL A 145 -7.41 -15.59 -14.85
CA VAL A 145 -6.43 -15.80 -15.92
C VAL A 145 -6.60 -17.23 -16.44
N VAL A 146 -7.17 -17.36 -17.64
CA VAL A 146 -7.43 -18.65 -18.29
C VAL A 146 -6.17 -19.15 -18.97
N ARG A 147 -5.71 -20.36 -18.60
CA ARG A 147 -4.56 -21.01 -19.23
C ARG A 147 -4.97 -22.08 -20.24
N GLN A 148 -4.07 -22.43 -21.15
CA GLN A 148 -4.25 -23.53 -22.11
C GLN A 148 -4.54 -24.89 -21.46
N VAL A 149 -3.98 -25.16 -20.29
CA VAL A 149 -4.06 -26.48 -19.61
C VAL A 149 -5.27 -26.57 -18.65
N GLY A 150 -6.37 -25.86 -18.92
CA GLY A 150 -7.63 -25.96 -18.17
C GLY A 150 -7.58 -25.59 -16.68
N ARG A 151 -6.44 -25.09 -16.18
CA ARG A 151 -6.33 -24.50 -14.84
C ARG A 151 -6.42 -22.98 -14.97
N HIS A 152 -7.32 -22.39 -14.20
CA HIS A 152 -7.46 -20.94 -14.07
C HIS A 152 -6.62 -20.46 -12.89
N LEU A 153 -5.99 -19.28 -13.02
CA LEU A 153 -5.48 -18.55 -11.85
C LEU A 153 -6.47 -17.46 -11.50
N GLU A 154 -6.78 -17.33 -10.22
CA GLU A 154 -7.67 -16.30 -9.71
C GLU A 154 -6.84 -15.10 -9.23
N LEU A 155 -6.98 -13.96 -9.89
CA LEU A 155 -6.44 -12.69 -9.42
C LEU A 155 -7.35 -12.21 -8.29
N ASN A 156 -6.87 -12.38 -7.08
CA ASN A 156 -7.65 -12.10 -5.88
C ASN A 156 -7.76 -10.58 -5.63
N PHE A 157 -8.89 -10.15 -5.06
CA PHE A 157 -9.18 -8.73 -4.73
C PHE A 157 -8.23 -8.14 -3.66
N THR A 158 -7.36 -8.98 -3.09
CA THR A 158 -6.33 -8.56 -2.16
C THR A 158 -5.24 -7.71 -2.80
N LEU A 159 -5.20 -7.57 -4.14
CA LEU A 159 -4.20 -6.75 -4.84
C LEU A 159 -4.62 -5.28 -4.91
N GLN A 160 -3.68 -4.36 -4.63
CA GLN A 160 -3.95 -2.92 -4.62
C GLN A 160 -4.37 -2.38 -6.00
N GLU A 161 -3.89 -2.99 -7.07
CA GLU A 161 -4.08 -2.51 -8.44
C GLU A 161 -4.46 -3.66 -9.39
N VAL A 162 -5.49 -4.42 -9.04
CA VAL A 162 -5.87 -5.60 -9.84
C VAL A 162 -6.24 -5.21 -11.29
N GLU A 163 -6.82 -4.02 -11.50
CA GLU A 163 -7.18 -3.53 -12.84
C GLU A 163 -5.94 -3.16 -13.67
N SER A 164 -4.89 -2.60 -13.05
CA SER A 164 -3.66 -2.27 -13.80
C SER A 164 -2.89 -3.55 -14.15
N LEU A 165 -2.89 -4.56 -13.28
CA LEU A 165 -2.37 -5.89 -13.60
C LEU A 165 -3.16 -6.55 -14.73
N ARG A 166 -4.49 -6.48 -14.70
CA ARG A 166 -5.35 -6.99 -15.77
C ARG A 166 -5.06 -6.30 -17.11
N ALA A 167 -5.06 -4.97 -17.15
CA ALA A 167 -4.78 -4.20 -18.36
C ALA A 167 -3.39 -4.53 -18.94
N LEU A 168 -2.40 -4.73 -18.04
CA LEU A 168 -1.07 -5.17 -18.44
C LEU A 168 -1.11 -6.58 -19.05
N ILE A 169 -1.79 -7.55 -18.44
CA ILE A 169 -1.91 -8.91 -19.00
C ILE A 169 -2.55 -8.84 -20.39
N GLU A 170 -3.63 -8.07 -20.55
CA GLU A 170 -4.28 -7.86 -21.85
C GLU A 170 -3.34 -7.23 -22.88
N GLN A 171 -2.49 -6.27 -22.46
CA GLN A 171 -1.47 -5.67 -23.30
C GLN A 171 -0.44 -6.69 -23.78
N TYR A 172 0.04 -7.59 -22.92
CA TYR A 172 0.97 -8.67 -23.32
C TYR A 172 0.31 -9.70 -24.25
N LEU A 173 -0.99 -9.94 -24.11
CA LEU A 173 -1.74 -10.83 -25.00
C LEU A 173 -1.99 -10.22 -26.38
N GLN A 174 -2.10 -8.89 -26.47
CA GLN A 174 -2.29 -8.16 -27.74
C GLN A 174 -0.98 -7.85 -28.45
N ALA A 175 0.13 -7.72 -27.71
CA ALA A 175 1.43 -7.54 -28.30
C ALA A 175 1.71 -8.73 -29.24
N PRO A 176 2.08 -8.50 -30.52
CA PRO A 176 2.50 -9.57 -31.41
C PRO A 176 3.63 -10.30 -30.70
N GLY A 177 3.33 -11.52 -30.23
CA GLY A 177 4.14 -12.20 -29.23
C GLY A 177 5.61 -12.12 -29.61
N PRO A 178 6.53 -11.91 -28.65
CA PRO A 178 7.94 -11.66 -28.95
C PRO A 178 8.43 -12.74 -29.91
N ALA A 179 8.61 -12.35 -31.16
CA ALA A 179 8.78 -13.26 -32.31
C ALA A 179 10.10 -14.05 -32.25
N GLY A 180 10.83 -14.01 -31.14
CA GLY A 180 12.14 -14.62 -30.94
C GLY A 180 12.26 -15.60 -29.77
N ALA A 181 11.19 -15.87 -28.99
CA ALA A 181 11.26 -16.82 -27.87
C ALA A 181 10.44 -18.10 -28.10
N GLN A 182 10.23 -18.50 -29.36
CA GLN A 182 10.07 -19.91 -29.65
C GLN A 182 11.42 -20.57 -29.38
N THR A 183 11.65 -20.97 -28.13
CA THR A 183 12.64 -22.01 -27.82
C THR A 183 12.18 -23.25 -28.59
N SER A 184 12.68 -23.42 -29.82
CA SER A 184 12.54 -24.63 -30.60
C SER A 184 12.93 -25.79 -29.72
N GLY A 185 11.93 -26.55 -29.28
CA GLY A 185 12.11 -27.81 -28.58
C GLY A 185 12.83 -28.79 -29.51
N VAL A 186 14.15 -28.80 -29.45
CA VAL A 186 14.98 -29.93 -29.86
C VAL A 186 15.56 -30.52 -28.58
N LEU A 187 14.71 -31.20 -27.81
CA LEU A 187 15.15 -32.31 -26.97
C LEU A 187 15.36 -33.51 -27.89
N GLY A 188 16.42 -33.42 -28.70
CA GLY A 188 16.95 -34.54 -29.47
C GLY A 188 17.81 -35.39 -28.55
N SER A 189 17.38 -36.61 -28.24
CA SER A 189 18.25 -37.64 -27.69
C SER A 189 19.31 -37.98 -28.73
N GLY A 190 20.57 -37.61 -28.49
CA GLY A 190 21.63 -37.85 -29.47
C GLY A 190 23.01 -37.55 -28.90
N VAL A 191 23.58 -38.53 -28.21
CA VAL A 191 25.03 -38.65 -27.98
C VAL A 191 25.70 -38.82 -29.34
N PRO A 192 26.78 -38.07 -29.62
CA PRO A 192 28.00 -38.77 -30.01
C PRO A 192 29.26 -38.24 -29.32
N ALA A 193 30.21 -39.17 -29.20
CA ALA A 193 31.57 -39.00 -28.74
C ALA A 193 32.48 -38.36 -29.81
N ASN A 194 33.69 -37.97 -29.35
CA ASN A 194 34.83 -37.33 -30.04
C ASN A 194 34.79 -35.79 -30.04
N GLY A 195 35.80 -35.07 -29.56
CA GLY A 195 37.23 -35.37 -29.46
C GLY A 195 37.98 -34.56 -30.52
N GLY A 196 38.43 -33.35 -30.17
CA GLY A 196 39.18 -32.48 -31.09
C GLY A 196 39.61 -31.16 -30.45
N LEU A 197 40.91 -30.90 -30.49
CA LEU A 197 41.63 -29.75 -29.94
C LEU A 197 41.57 -28.49 -30.86
N VAL A 198 42.02 -27.35 -30.27
CA VAL A 198 42.69 -26.15 -30.88
C VAL A 198 41.79 -24.93 -31.20
N PRO A 199 42.24 -23.64 -31.19
CA PRO A 199 43.14 -22.81 -30.34
C PRO A 199 42.45 -21.51 -29.78
N PRO A 200 43.15 -20.60 -29.05
CA PRO A 200 42.64 -19.28 -28.63
C PRO A 200 42.95 -18.18 -29.68
N VAL A 201 42.19 -17.06 -29.71
CA VAL A 201 42.67 -15.67 -30.05
C VAL A 201 41.53 -14.62 -30.28
N GLU A 202 41.75 -13.44 -29.69
CA GLU A 202 41.43 -12.02 -30.04
C GLU A 202 39.99 -11.44 -30.20
N SER A 203 39.63 -10.63 -29.19
CA SER A 203 39.31 -9.17 -29.18
C SER A 203 38.51 -8.43 -30.29
N SER A 204 37.38 -7.85 -29.84
CA SER A 204 36.86 -6.46 -30.06
C SER A 204 36.29 -6.03 -31.43
N PRO A 205 35.55 -4.89 -31.55
CA PRO A 205 34.41 -4.40 -30.75
C PRO A 205 33.24 -3.84 -31.63
N SER A 206 32.22 -3.25 -30.98
CA SER A 206 31.26 -2.25 -31.50
C SER A 206 29.98 -2.75 -32.19
N THR A 207 28.84 -2.54 -31.55
CA THR A 207 27.66 -1.95 -32.21
C THR A 207 26.87 -1.13 -31.18
N ALA A 208 26.72 0.16 -31.51
CA ALA A 208 25.97 1.13 -30.74
C ALA A 208 24.47 0.86 -30.80
N THR A 209 23.81 0.83 -29.64
CA THR A 209 22.34 0.83 -29.53
C THR A 209 21.91 2.09 -28.80
N ASN A 210 21.04 2.84 -29.47
CA ASN A 210 20.51 4.14 -29.06
C ASN A 210 19.85 4.09 -27.67
N ALA A 211 20.44 4.80 -26.71
CA ALA A 211 19.87 5.04 -25.40
C ALA A 211 18.98 6.29 -25.45
N THR A 212 17.67 6.09 -25.35
CA THR A 212 16.73 7.14 -24.92
C THR A 212 17.15 7.56 -23.52
N THR A 213 17.72 8.76 -23.40
CA THR A 213 18.22 9.34 -22.16
C THR A 213 17.04 9.67 -21.24
N GLN A 214 16.56 8.70 -20.46
CA GLN A 214 16.05 8.99 -19.13
C GLN A 214 17.23 9.57 -18.35
N SER A 215 17.10 10.82 -17.92
CA SER A 215 18.08 11.52 -17.08
C SER A 215 18.43 10.64 -15.87
N GLY A 216 19.59 9.98 -15.98
CA GLY A 216 20.14 9.12 -14.96
C GLY A 216 20.62 9.97 -13.81
N ASN A 217 19.74 10.24 -12.86
CA ASN A 217 20.16 10.57 -11.51
C ASN A 217 20.81 9.32 -10.93
N ALA A 218 22.14 9.26 -11.01
CA ALA A 218 22.94 8.25 -10.34
C ALA A 218 22.47 8.13 -8.88
N PRO A 219 22.19 6.91 -8.38
CA PRO A 219 21.69 6.73 -7.02
C PRO A 219 22.71 7.35 -6.06
N ALA A 220 22.27 8.39 -5.35
CA ALA A 220 23.10 9.08 -4.38
C ALA A 220 23.68 8.05 -3.40
N PRO A 221 24.96 8.18 -2.99
CA PRO A 221 25.63 7.20 -2.16
C PRO A 221 24.83 6.97 -0.87
N GLN A 222 24.40 5.72 -0.67
CA GLN A 222 23.66 5.29 0.51
C GLN A 222 24.59 5.41 1.73
N GLY A 223 24.49 6.52 2.47
CA GLY A 223 25.18 6.69 3.74
C GLY A 223 24.73 5.58 4.70
N LYS A 224 25.70 4.84 5.26
CA LYS A 224 25.44 3.76 6.22
C LYS A 224 24.53 4.27 7.34
N SER A 225 23.38 3.62 7.52
CA SER A 225 22.47 3.91 8.63
C SER A 225 23.14 3.51 9.95
N THR A 226 23.66 4.48 10.68
CA THR A 226 24.14 4.25 12.04
C THR A 226 22.93 4.16 12.98
N GLY A 227 22.62 2.93 13.41
CA GLY A 227 21.99 2.59 14.69
C GLY A 227 20.67 3.30 15.06
N PHE A 228 19.61 2.49 15.22
CA PHE A 228 18.29 2.85 15.76
C PHE A 228 17.42 3.80 14.91
N TRP A 229 18.00 4.73 14.17
CA TRP A 229 17.26 5.69 13.37
C TRP A 229 17.33 5.34 11.87
N PRO A 230 16.19 5.13 11.18
CA PRO A 230 16.21 4.93 9.73
C PRO A 230 16.74 6.18 9.03
N ALA A 231 17.62 6.00 8.06
CA ALA A 231 18.11 7.08 7.22
C ALA A 231 16.98 7.53 6.27
N MET A 232 16.83 8.84 6.09
CA MET A 232 15.86 9.45 5.19
C MET A 232 16.64 10.12 4.06
N HIS A 233 16.53 9.57 2.85
CA HIS A 233 17.29 10.03 1.68
C HIS A 233 16.42 10.82 0.70
N ASP A 234 15.10 10.66 0.80
CA ASP A 234 14.13 11.24 -0.10
C ASP A 234 12.84 11.61 0.64
N MET A 235 11.94 12.26 -0.09
CA MET A 235 10.65 12.70 0.44
C MET A 235 9.76 11.52 0.85
N GLU A 236 9.85 10.38 0.16
CA GLU A 236 9.02 9.20 0.40
C GLU A 236 9.45 8.46 1.67
N SER A 237 10.75 8.22 1.86
CA SER A 237 11.31 7.67 3.11
C SER A 237 11.00 8.59 4.30
N ALA A 238 11.08 9.92 4.13
CA ALA A 238 10.68 10.86 5.17
C ALA A 238 9.19 10.74 5.54
N ARG A 239 8.30 10.59 4.54
CA ARG A 239 6.86 10.33 4.76
C ARG A 239 6.62 8.97 5.45
N GLN A 240 7.38 7.93 5.10
CA GLN A 240 7.27 6.63 5.73
C GLN A 240 7.69 6.67 7.22
N VAL A 241 8.79 7.37 7.53
CA VAL A 241 9.23 7.60 8.91
C VAL A 241 8.23 8.45 9.68
N ALA A 242 7.67 9.50 9.08
CA ALA A 242 6.62 10.32 9.69
C ALA A 242 5.36 9.51 10.06
N ARG A 243 4.99 8.53 9.23
CA ARG A 243 3.82 7.67 9.44
C ARG A 243 3.88 6.87 10.73
N GLN A 244 5.08 6.62 11.28
CA GLN A 244 5.23 5.99 12.60
C GLN A 244 4.59 6.83 13.71
N GLY A 245 4.75 8.16 13.66
CA GLY A 245 4.09 9.08 14.58
C GLY A 245 2.57 9.12 14.42
N THR A 246 2.08 9.02 13.18
CA THR A 246 0.64 8.88 12.90
C THR A 246 0.07 7.62 13.54
N VAL A 247 0.74 6.48 13.35
CA VAL A 247 0.31 5.20 13.92
C VAL A 247 0.33 5.27 15.45
N ALA A 248 1.37 5.85 16.05
CA ALA A 248 1.45 6.04 17.49
C ALA A 248 0.28 6.88 18.03
N ALA A 249 0.00 8.04 17.43
CA ALA A 249 -1.11 8.90 17.82
C ALA A 249 -2.47 8.20 17.66
N ALA A 250 -2.67 7.48 16.54
CA ALA A 250 -3.90 6.73 16.29
C ALA A 250 -4.10 5.59 17.30
N LEU A 251 -3.03 4.90 17.69
CA LEU A 251 -3.08 3.86 18.72
C LEU A 251 -3.38 4.48 20.10
N CYS A 252 -2.79 5.62 20.45
CA CYS A 252 -3.15 6.35 21.67
C CYS A 252 -4.64 6.69 21.68
N ALA A 253 -5.16 7.31 20.62
CA ALA A 253 -6.59 7.62 20.50
C ALA A 253 -7.48 6.37 20.60
N GLY A 254 -7.11 5.29 19.90
CA GLY A 254 -7.86 4.04 19.89
C GLY A 254 -7.88 3.35 21.25
N MET A 255 -6.73 3.24 21.92
CA MET A 255 -6.65 2.64 23.26
C MET A 255 -7.42 3.45 24.30
N THR A 256 -7.34 4.79 24.26
CA THR A 256 -8.09 5.65 25.18
C THR A 256 -9.59 5.54 24.94
N THR A 257 -10.04 5.58 23.68
CA THR A 257 -11.46 5.38 23.33
C THR A 257 -11.95 4.02 23.79
N LEU A 258 -11.18 2.96 23.54
CA LEU A 258 -11.50 1.61 23.98
C LEU A 258 -11.60 1.52 25.50
N ALA A 259 -10.67 2.14 26.24
CA ALA A 259 -10.68 2.16 27.70
C ALA A 259 -11.93 2.88 28.25
N VAL A 260 -12.33 4.00 27.66
CA VAL A 260 -13.57 4.69 28.03
C VAL A 260 -14.80 3.82 27.74
N MET A 261 -14.85 3.17 26.56
CA MET A 261 -15.95 2.28 26.20
C MET A 261 -16.07 1.09 27.16
N LEU A 262 -14.94 0.49 27.57
CA LEU A 262 -14.92 -0.56 28.58
C LEU A 262 -15.40 -0.06 29.95
N SER A 263 -14.96 1.14 30.35
CA SER A 263 -15.42 1.80 31.58
C SER A 263 -16.94 2.01 31.56
N ALA A 264 -17.48 2.49 30.43
CA ALA A 264 -18.92 2.68 30.23
C ALA A 264 -19.70 1.35 30.24
N ALA A 265 -19.08 0.25 29.83
CA ALA A 265 -19.65 -1.10 29.92
C ALA A 265 -19.59 -1.71 31.35
N GLY A 266 -19.17 -0.93 32.36
CA GLY A 266 -19.07 -1.36 33.76
C GLY A 266 -17.75 -2.03 34.14
N VAL A 267 -16.76 -2.02 33.24
CA VAL A 267 -15.42 -2.56 33.50
C VAL A 267 -14.53 -1.45 34.05
N HIS A 268 -14.63 -1.20 35.36
CA HIS A 268 -13.86 -0.19 36.08
C HIS A 268 -12.39 -0.62 36.33
N LEU A 269 -11.63 -0.93 35.27
CA LEU A 269 -10.22 -1.32 35.39
C LEU A 269 -9.30 -0.15 35.78
N LEU A 270 -9.67 1.05 35.36
CA LEU A 270 -8.96 2.30 35.59
C LEU A 270 -10.07 3.32 35.77
N ASN A 271 -10.04 4.14 36.82
CA ASN A 271 -11.06 5.15 37.12
C ASN A 271 -11.07 6.28 36.08
N ILE A 272 -11.30 5.92 34.82
CA ILE A 272 -11.20 6.76 33.63
C ILE A 272 -12.53 7.47 33.48
N ASN A 273 -12.48 8.78 33.69
CA ASN A 273 -13.60 9.68 33.46
C ASN A 273 -13.87 9.81 31.96
N THR A 274 -15.08 10.23 31.61
CA THR A 274 -15.48 10.59 30.24
C THR A 274 -14.58 11.65 29.61
N ASP A 275 -13.85 12.43 30.42
CA ASP A 275 -12.88 13.43 29.96
C ASP A 275 -11.79 12.83 29.08
N ALA A 276 -11.43 11.55 29.26
CA ALA A 276 -10.45 10.88 28.42
C ALA A 276 -10.90 10.73 26.95
N LEU A 277 -12.20 10.88 26.63
CA LEU A 277 -12.65 10.97 25.24
C LEU A 277 -12.15 12.26 24.56
N VAL A 278 -11.99 13.35 25.31
CA VAL A 278 -11.45 14.60 24.79
C VAL A 278 -9.99 14.36 24.38
N ASP A 279 -9.20 13.70 25.23
CA ASP A 279 -7.80 13.38 24.91
C ASP A 279 -7.71 12.43 23.71
N ALA A 280 -8.57 11.40 23.66
CA ALA A 280 -8.65 10.49 22.53
C ALA A 280 -8.97 11.24 21.21
N PHE A 281 -9.91 12.18 21.26
CA PHE A 281 -10.26 13.02 20.12
C PHE A 281 -9.09 13.92 19.69
N ILE A 282 -8.40 14.56 20.64
CA ILE A 282 -7.21 15.38 20.38
C ILE A 282 -6.11 14.54 19.72
N PHE A 283 -5.82 13.33 20.22
CA PHE A 283 -4.86 12.42 19.59
C PHE A 283 -5.31 11.97 18.18
N GLY A 284 -6.61 11.81 17.94
CA GLY A 284 -7.15 11.54 16.62
C GLY A 284 -6.90 12.68 15.63
N VAL A 285 -7.15 13.93 16.04
CA VAL A 285 -6.86 15.13 15.23
C VAL A 285 -5.35 15.26 14.98
N ILE A 286 -4.52 15.00 15.98
CA ILE A 286 -3.05 14.98 15.85
C ILE A 286 -2.61 13.91 14.85
N ALA A 287 -3.17 12.69 14.92
CA ALA A 287 -2.86 11.62 13.97
C ALA A 287 -3.15 12.06 12.53
N LEU A 288 -4.31 12.69 12.28
CA LEU A 288 -4.67 13.26 10.98
C LEU A 288 -3.72 14.38 10.56
N GLY A 289 -3.32 15.24 11.49
CA GLY A 289 -2.35 16.31 11.27
C GLY A 289 -0.97 15.78 10.86
N ILE A 290 -0.45 14.77 11.54
CA ILE A 290 0.82 14.10 11.20
C ILE A 290 0.69 13.38 9.85
N ALA A 291 -0.47 12.77 9.55
CA ALA A 291 -0.72 12.12 8.26
C ALA A 291 -0.68 13.14 7.09
N ARG A 292 -1.08 14.40 7.35
CA ARG A 292 -0.92 15.53 6.42
C ARG A 292 0.44 16.21 6.50
N MET A 293 1.44 15.55 7.08
CA MET A 293 2.82 16.02 7.24
C MET A 293 2.98 17.28 8.09
N SER A 294 1.99 17.67 8.91
CA SER A 294 2.09 18.91 9.70
C SER A 294 3.18 18.83 10.78
N ARG A 295 4.15 19.75 10.72
CA ARG A 295 5.23 19.90 11.72
C ARG A 295 4.68 20.22 13.12
N LEU A 296 3.71 21.13 13.19
CA LEU A 296 3.08 21.52 14.46
C LEU A 296 2.32 20.34 15.09
N ALA A 297 1.59 19.57 14.28
CA ALA A 297 0.87 18.39 14.79
C ALA A 297 1.83 17.33 15.36
N ALA A 298 2.97 17.09 14.70
CA ALA A 298 3.96 16.12 15.20
C ALA A 298 4.56 16.54 16.55
N VAL A 299 4.93 17.82 16.69
CA VAL A 299 5.47 18.37 17.96
C VAL A 299 4.41 18.36 19.05
N ALA A 300 3.18 18.80 18.74
CA ALA A 300 2.06 18.77 19.67
C ALA A 300 1.73 17.35 20.14
N GLY A 301 1.76 16.36 19.23
CA GLY A 301 1.56 14.95 19.56
C GLY A 301 2.58 14.39 20.53
N LEU A 302 3.87 14.68 20.31
CA LEU A 302 4.93 14.28 21.23
C LEU A 302 4.78 14.97 22.60
N ALA A 303 4.51 16.28 22.62
CA ALA A 303 4.37 17.04 23.86
C ALA A 303 3.19 16.56 24.70
N LEU A 304 2.01 16.40 24.07
CA LEU A 304 0.81 15.90 24.73
C LEU A 304 1.03 14.48 25.28
N TYR A 305 1.66 13.61 24.50
CA TYR A 305 2.01 12.26 24.96
C TYR A 305 2.89 12.27 26.22
N LEU A 306 3.92 13.13 26.27
CA LEU A 306 4.79 13.24 27.44
C LEU A 306 4.05 13.79 28.67
N ILE A 307 3.15 14.77 28.48
CA ILE A 307 2.30 15.31 29.56
C ILE A 307 1.40 14.20 30.12
N GLU A 308 0.70 13.47 29.25
CA GLU A 308 -0.15 12.33 29.62
C GLU A 308 0.62 11.24 30.38
N ARG A 309 1.84 10.93 29.92
CA ARG A 309 2.69 9.96 30.61
C ARG A 309 3.15 10.45 31.98
N ALA A 310 3.50 11.73 32.12
CA ALA A 310 3.87 12.32 33.40
C ALA A 310 2.69 12.32 34.39
N ALA A 311 1.48 12.66 33.92
CA ALA A 311 0.27 12.59 34.73
C ALA A 311 -0.03 11.15 35.17
N THR A 312 0.03 10.19 34.25
CA THR A 312 -0.19 8.76 34.55
C THR A 312 0.81 8.24 35.60
N TRP A 313 2.07 8.66 35.51
CA TRP A 313 3.10 8.27 36.46
C TRP A 313 2.79 8.76 37.87
N ASN A 314 2.32 10.00 38.02
CA ASN A 314 1.93 10.54 39.33
C ASN A 314 0.78 9.76 39.97
N SER A 315 -0.12 9.18 39.17
CA SER A 315 -1.27 8.43 39.68
C SER A 315 -1.04 6.93 39.87
N MET A 316 -0.25 6.28 39.00
CA MET A 316 -0.12 4.81 38.95
C MET A 316 1.30 4.29 39.27
N GLY A 317 2.29 5.17 39.42
CA GLY A 317 3.69 4.80 39.63
C GLY A 317 4.44 4.37 38.37
N PHE A 318 5.69 3.92 38.55
CA PHE A 318 6.71 3.78 37.48
C PHE A 318 6.62 2.45 36.67
N ALA A 319 6.08 1.36 37.24
CA ALA A 319 6.51 0.02 36.88
C ALA A 319 5.98 -0.56 35.53
N PRO A 320 4.67 -0.51 35.17
CA PRO A 320 4.20 -1.09 33.91
C PRO A 320 4.32 -0.15 32.69
N SER A 321 4.62 1.15 32.89
CA SER A 321 4.54 2.17 31.84
C SER A 321 5.85 2.40 31.08
N LEU A 322 7.00 1.96 31.59
CA LEU A 322 8.31 2.32 31.04
C LEU A 322 8.53 1.81 29.61
N VAL A 323 8.13 0.56 29.32
CA VAL A 323 8.31 -0.03 27.98
C VAL A 323 7.49 0.72 26.94
N TYR A 324 6.21 1.01 27.25
CA TYR A 324 5.34 1.80 26.37
C TYR A 324 5.86 3.23 26.24
N LEU A 325 6.33 3.83 27.33
CA LEU A 325 6.96 5.15 27.33
C LEU A 325 8.09 5.20 26.30
N VAL A 326 9.05 4.27 26.37
CA VAL A 326 10.19 4.24 25.45
C VAL A 326 9.73 4.00 24.01
N ILE A 327 8.86 3.01 23.75
CA ILE A 327 8.44 2.67 22.38
C ILE A 327 7.68 3.82 21.73
N PHE A 328 6.62 4.33 22.35
CA PHE A 328 5.81 5.39 21.78
C PHE A 328 6.57 6.71 21.68
N THR A 329 7.43 7.04 22.65
CA THR A 329 8.29 8.23 22.54
C THR A 329 9.17 8.16 21.30
N ASN A 330 9.78 7.00 21.02
CA ASN A 330 10.58 6.83 19.82
C ASN A 330 9.76 6.94 18.52
N LEU A 331 8.54 6.41 18.49
CA LEU A 331 7.63 6.55 17.35
C LEU A 331 7.23 8.03 17.12
N PHE A 332 6.93 8.77 18.18
CA PHE A 332 6.62 10.21 18.07
C PHE A 332 7.86 11.02 17.65
N ILE A 333 9.05 10.73 18.18
CA ILE A 333 10.30 11.38 17.74
C ILE A 333 10.54 11.10 16.25
N ASN A 334 10.31 9.87 15.78
CA ASN A 334 10.34 9.56 14.35
C ASN A 334 9.29 10.34 13.56
N GLY A 335 8.08 10.49 14.08
CA GLY A 335 7.04 11.37 13.54
C GLY A 335 7.54 12.81 13.31
N VAL A 336 8.15 13.41 14.34
CA VAL A 336 8.73 14.75 14.28
C VAL A 336 9.86 14.81 13.25
N ARG A 337 10.84 13.90 13.33
CA ARG A 337 11.98 13.87 12.40
C ARG A 337 11.52 13.71 10.95
N GLY A 338 10.57 12.82 10.68
CA GLY A 338 10.03 12.57 9.35
C GLY A 338 9.30 13.78 8.77
N THR A 339 8.44 14.45 9.55
CA THR A 339 7.69 15.63 9.08
C THR A 339 8.60 16.83 8.79
N PHE A 340 9.66 17.04 9.58
CA PHE A 340 10.66 18.07 9.30
C PHE A 340 11.53 17.73 8.08
N ALA A 341 11.99 16.48 7.96
CA ALA A 341 12.75 16.03 6.80
C ALA A 341 11.94 16.15 5.51
N PHE A 342 10.65 15.81 5.54
CA PHE A 342 9.74 15.95 4.41
C PHE A 342 9.68 17.40 3.90
N HIS A 343 9.53 18.37 4.81
CA HIS A 343 9.52 19.80 4.43
C HIS A 343 10.86 20.24 3.87
N ARG A 344 11.97 19.82 4.47
CA ARG A 344 13.31 20.12 3.94
C ARG A 344 13.50 19.60 2.51
N PHE A 345 13.04 18.37 2.23
CA PHE A 345 13.11 17.80 0.88
C PHE A 345 12.17 18.52 -0.10
N LYS A 346 10.99 18.95 0.38
CA LYS A 346 10.05 19.74 -0.42
C LYS A 346 10.62 21.10 -0.80
N ASP A 347 11.26 21.79 0.13
CA ASP A 347 11.88 23.09 -0.10
C ASP A 347 13.11 22.95 -1.01
N ALA A 348 13.88 21.87 -0.88
CA ALA A 348 15.05 21.58 -1.71
C ALA A 348 14.73 21.22 -3.16
N GLN A 349 13.52 20.72 -3.46
CA GLN A 349 13.06 20.54 -4.84
C GLN A 349 12.76 21.87 -5.54
N GLY A 350 12.80 22.98 -4.80
CA GLY A 350 12.40 24.30 -5.26
C GLY A 350 10.91 24.36 -5.60
N PRO A 351 10.39 25.55 -5.90
CA PRO A 351 9.28 25.62 -6.84
C PRO A 351 9.81 24.93 -8.10
N GLY A 352 9.29 23.74 -8.43
CA GLY A 352 9.64 23.08 -9.69
C GLY A 352 9.59 24.13 -10.80
N PRO A 353 10.54 24.09 -11.77
CA PRO A 353 10.73 25.15 -12.74
C PRO A 353 9.36 25.65 -13.16
N LEU A 354 9.05 26.90 -12.79
CA LEU A 354 7.75 27.49 -13.09
C LEU A 354 7.45 27.11 -14.55
N PRO A 355 6.23 26.65 -14.88
CA PRO A 355 5.86 26.33 -16.24
C PRO A 355 6.47 27.41 -17.11
N TYR A 356 7.48 27.03 -17.89
CA TYR A 356 8.23 27.98 -18.66
C TYR A 356 7.20 28.56 -19.60
N ASP A 357 6.70 29.75 -19.30
CA ASP A 357 5.75 30.41 -20.16
C ASP A 357 6.60 31.04 -21.25
N PRO A 358 6.62 30.46 -22.46
CA PRO A 358 7.42 31.00 -23.55
C PRO A 358 7.00 32.44 -23.88
N ALA A 359 5.82 32.90 -23.43
CA ALA A 359 5.37 34.28 -23.61
C ALA A 359 6.18 35.31 -22.79
N PHE A 360 6.77 34.93 -21.64
CA PHE A 360 7.65 35.81 -20.86
C PHE A 360 9.11 35.79 -21.35
N MET A 361 9.42 34.91 -22.29
CA MET A 361 10.65 34.93 -23.09
C MET A 361 10.45 35.64 -24.43
N THR A 362 9.55 36.64 -24.51
CA THR A 362 9.81 37.71 -25.47
C THR A 362 11.23 38.19 -25.17
N PRO A 363 12.15 38.15 -26.14
CA PRO A 363 13.43 38.80 -25.99
C PRO A 363 13.09 40.26 -25.70
N GLN A 364 13.16 40.65 -24.43
CA GLN A 364 13.48 42.02 -24.10
C GLN A 364 14.79 42.22 -24.85
N MET A 365 14.69 42.90 -26.00
CA MET A 365 15.84 43.42 -26.70
C MET A 365 16.65 44.10 -25.62
N VAL A 366 17.73 43.44 -25.20
CA VAL A 366 18.76 44.11 -24.42
C VAL A 366 19.10 45.31 -25.31
N PRO A 367 18.78 46.55 -24.89
CA PRO A 367 19.10 47.70 -25.70
C PRO A 367 20.59 47.60 -26.02
N PRO A 368 20.98 47.81 -27.29
CA PRO A 368 22.36 47.62 -27.71
C PRO A 368 23.27 48.31 -26.71
N ILE A 369 24.14 47.53 -26.08
CA ILE A 369 25.20 48.04 -25.22
C ILE A 369 25.94 49.07 -26.09
N PRO A 370 25.93 50.36 -25.74
CA PRO A 370 26.65 51.36 -26.51
C PRO A 370 28.11 50.94 -26.59
N ASP A 371 28.64 50.84 -27.80
CA ASP A 371 30.03 50.46 -28.05
C ASP A 371 30.97 51.28 -27.15
N PRO A 372 31.81 50.64 -26.31
CA PRO A 372 32.74 51.35 -25.41
C PRO A 372 33.96 51.95 -26.14
N HIS A 373 33.89 52.16 -27.45
CA HIS A 373 34.94 52.81 -28.23
C HIS A 373 34.81 54.33 -28.18
N GLY A 374 35.13 54.95 -27.03
CA GLY A 374 35.26 56.40 -26.99
C GLY A 374 35.27 57.09 -25.63
N ALA A 375 35.94 56.57 -24.60
CA ALA A 375 36.29 57.41 -23.46
C ALA A 375 37.56 56.89 -22.74
N ALA A 376 38.46 57.84 -22.48
CA ALA A 376 39.76 57.69 -21.83
C ALA A 376 39.70 57.07 -20.42
N PRO A 377 40.79 56.47 -19.92
CA PRO A 377 40.82 55.83 -18.61
C PRO A 377 40.70 56.85 -17.47
N ALA A 378 39.52 56.97 -16.88
CA ALA A 378 39.32 57.68 -15.63
C ALA A 378 39.34 56.69 -14.45
N SER A 379 40.27 56.97 -13.55
CA SER A 379 40.50 56.44 -12.19
C SER A 379 39.34 55.71 -11.51
N ALA A 380 39.67 54.53 -10.97
CA ALA A 380 38.83 53.71 -10.11
C ALA A 380 38.30 54.49 -8.89
N PRO A 381 36.99 54.40 -8.56
CA PRO A 381 36.48 54.92 -7.31
C PRO A 381 36.66 53.89 -6.18
N ALA A 382 37.08 54.40 -5.02
CA ALA A 382 37.19 53.67 -3.77
C ALA A 382 35.83 53.16 -3.28
N TYR A 383 35.83 51.95 -2.70
CA TYR A 383 34.70 51.40 -1.96
C TYR A 383 34.33 52.34 -0.80
N GLN A 384 33.16 52.98 -0.88
CA GLN A 384 32.50 53.58 0.27
C GLN A 384 31.51 52.58 0.86
N THR A 385 31.71 52.26 2.13
CA THR A 385 30.79 51.52 3.00
C THR A 385 29.46 52.26 3.15
N PRO A 386 28.31 51.59 3.04
CA PRO A 386 27.02 52.24 3.28
C PRO A 386 26.77 52.45 4.79
N PRO A 387 26.22 53.63 5.19
CA PRO A 387 25.84 53.88 6.57
C PRO A 387 24.50 53.22 6.92
N ALA A 388 24.45 52.69 8.14
CA ALA A 388 23.24 52.19 8.75
C ALA A 388 22.22 53.33 8.94
N THR A 389 21.03 53.18 8.36
CA THR A 389 19.88 53.99 8.78
C THR A 389 18.60 53.17 8.61
N MET A 390 17.97 52.86 9.75
CA MET A 390 16.57 52.43 9.84
C MET A 390 15.66 53.53 9.30
N PRO A 391 14.45 53.15 8.83
CA PRO A 391 13.29 53.99 9.10
C PRO A 391 12.12 53.23 9.75
N ASP A 392 11.44 54.05 10.55
CA ASP A 392 10.24 53.93 11.36
C ASP A 392 9.00 53.34 10.64
N PRO A 393 8.05 52.69 11.34
CA PRO A 393 6.84 52.12 10.75
C PRO A 393 5.61 53.02 11.01
N ALA A 394 5.04 53.62 9.97
CA ALA A 394 3.70 54.22 10.08
C ALA A 394 3.00 54.36 8.72
N LEU A 395 1.70 54.01 8.71
CA LEU A 395 0.64 54.37 7.74
C LEU A 395 0.70 53.61 6.39
N GLN A 396 -0.35 53.01 5.79
CA GLN A 396 -1.80 52.92 5.99
C GLN A 396 -2.34 51.76 5.10
N PRO A 397 -3.57 51.25 5.30
CA PRO A 397 -4.19 50.23 4.45
C PRO A 397 -5.03 50.88 3.32
N SER A 398 -4.81 50.50 2.07
CA SER A 398 -5.63 50.91 0.92
C SER A 398 -6.39 49.72 0.34
N GLY A 399 -7.68 49.94 0.11
CA GLY A 399 -8.71 48.92 -0.11
C GLY A 399 -8.67 48.20 -1.47
N TYR A 400 -9.19 46.97 -1.43
CA TYR A 400 -9.58 46.20 -2.60
C TYR A 400 -11.00 46.61 -3.01
N ALA A 401 -11.13 47.18 -4.21
CA ALA A 401 -12.41 47.31 -4.90
C ALA A 401 -12.62 46.10 -5.83
N PRO A 402 -13.86 45.60 -6.00
CA PRO A 402 -14.15 44.48 -6.91
C PRO A 402 -14.39 44.97 -8.35
N SER A 403 -13.79 44.29 -9.34
CA SER A 403 -14.15 44.42 -10.75
C SER A 403 -15.48 43.72 -11.06
N PRO A 404 -16.39 44.34 -11.83
CA PRO A 404 -17.57 43.68 -12.37
C PRO A 404 -17.36 43.23 -13.83
N ASP A 405 -18.25 42.32 -14.25
CA ASP A 405 -18.67 42.05 -15.63
C ASP A 405 -17.73 41.27 -16.57
N VAL A 406 -17.97 39.95 -16.64
CA VAL A 406 -17.84 39.19 -17.90
C VAL A 406 -19.11 38.35 -18.09
N ALA A 407 -19.93 38.77 -19.06
CA ALA A 407 -21.09 38.04 -19.55
C ALA A 407 -20.66 36.80 -20.37
N PRO A 408 -21.43 35.69 -20.34
CA PRO A 408 -21.17 34.55 -21.20
C PRO A 408 -21.71 34.78 -22.62
N PRO A 409 -20.99 34.40 -23.69
CA PRO A 409 -21.55 34.40 -25.03
C PRO A 409 -22.52 33.23 -25.21
N ALA A 410 -23.71 33.57 -25.68
CA ALA A 410 -24.66 32.66 -26.30
C ALA A 410 -24.16 32.24 -27.70
N ASP A 411 -24.78 31.17 -28.21
CA ASP A 411 -24.73 30.66 -29.58
C ASP A 411 -23.55 29.76 -29.97
N ALA A 412 -23.80 28.45 -29.95
CA ALA A 412 -23.19 27.52 -30.90
C ALA A 412 -24.19 26.43 -31.28
N ALA A 413 -24.45 26.40 -32.59
CA ALA A 413 -25.42 25.60 -33.30
C ALA A 413 -25.23 24.09 -33.18
N THR A 414 -26.36 23.39 -33.28
CA THR A 414 -26.50 21.98 -33.64
C THR A 414 -25.90 21.67 -35.02
N PRO A 415 -25.17 20.55 -35.15
CA PRO A 415 -25.22 19.72 -36.36
C PRO A 415 -25.79 18.34 -35.98
N ALA A 416 -26.94 17.96 -36.52
CA ALA A 416 -27.09 17.31 -37.82
C ALA A 416 -26.52 15.87 -37.82
N ALA A 417 -27.47 14.95 -37.99
CA ALA A 417 -27.37 13.51 -38.11
C ALA A 417 -26.13 12.99 -38.88
N TYR A 418 -25.48 11.97 -38.30
CA TYR A 418 -24.55 11.11 -39.01
C TYR A 418 -24.93 9.64 -38.79
N SER A 419 -25.45 9.03 -39.85
CA SER A 419 -25.42 7.60 -40.13
C SER A 419 -25.36 7.48 -41.66
N PRO A 420 -24.45 6.66 -42.20
CA PRO A 420 -24.93 5.35 -42.62
C PRO A 420 -23.98 4.19 -42.30
N TYR A 421 -24.65 3.10 -41.93
CA TYR A 421 -24.25 1.71 -42.03
C TYR A 421 -23.33 1.41 -43.24
N ASP A 422 -22.21 0.72 -42.99
CA ASP A 422 -21.40 0.05 -44.00
C ASP A 422 -21.93 -1.39 -44.19
N PRO A 423 -22.53 -1.74 -45.35
CA PRO A 423 -23.10 -3.06 -45.59
C PRO A 423 -22.07 -4.15 -45.97
N ASN A 424 -20.76 -3.89 -45.94
CA ASN A 424 -19.74 -4.85 -46.43
C ASN A 424 -18.84 -5.48 -45.36
N LEU A 425 -19.20 -5.41 -44.08
CA LEU A 425 -18.49 -6.17 -43.05
C LEU A 425 -18.90 -7.66 -43.09
N PRO A 426 -17.95 -8.61 -43.16
CA PRO A 426 -18.27 -10.03 -43.16
C PRO A 426 -18.97 -10.42 -41.87
N ILE A 427 -20.18 -10.96 -42.04
CA ILE A 427 -21.05 -11.48 -40.98
C ILE A 427 -20.29 -12.57 -40.21
N TYR A 428 -19.88 -12.26 -38.98
CA TYR A 428 -19.40 -13.26 -38.03
C TYR A 428 -20.56 -14.19 -37.69
N ASN A 429 -20.49 -15.41 -38.21
CA ASN A 429 -21.51 -16.44 -38.01
C ASN A 429 -21.24 -17.21 -36.69
N PRO A 430 -22.03 -17.04 -35.62
CA PRO A 430 -21.80 -17.72 -34.35
C PRO A 430 -22.42 -19.12 -34.28
N SER A 431 -22.93 -19.68 -35.40
CA SER A 431 -23.73 -20.93 -35.37
C SER A 431 -22.96 -22.25 -35.62
N LEU A 432 -21.62 -22.27 -35.55
CA LEU A 432 -20.82 -23.50 -35.76
C LEU A 432 -20.00 -23.97 -34.55
N ARG A 433 -20.48 -23.76 -33.33
CA ARG A 433 -19.98 -24.45 -32.12
C ARG A 433 -21.10 -25.00 -31.23
N GLN A 434 -21.91 -25.87 -31.77
CA GLN A 434 -22.61 -26.95 -31.05
C GLN A 434 -22.45 -28.17 -31.98
N SER A 435 -21.82 -29.29 -31.63
CA SER A 435 -21.95 -30.09 -30.42
C SER A 435 -20.78 -31.08 -30.30
N GLN A 436 -20.06 -31.06 -29.18
CA GLN A 436 -19.33 -32.23 -28.66
C GLN A 436 -19.62 -32.27 -27.16
N PRO A 437 -20.43 -33.23 -26.67
CA PRO A 437 -20.70 -33.37 -25.25
C PRO A 437 -19.51 -34.06 -24.59
N TRP A 438 -18.51 -33.28 -24.16
CA TRP A 438 -17.47 -33.80 -23.28
C TRP A 438 -17.96 -33.77 -21.83
N SER A 439 -18.82 -34.71 -21.48
CA SER A 439 -19.17 -35.04 -20.11
C SER A 439 -18.07 -35.93 -19.51
N ALA A 440 -16.93 -35.34 -19.19
CA ALA A 440 -16.04 -35.90 -18.19
C ALA A 440 -16.33 -35.18 -16.86
N PRO A 441 -16.62 -35.91 -15.76
CA PRO A 441 -16.81 -35.30 -14.46
C PRO A 441 -15.47 -34.65 -14.06
N VAL A 442 -15.42 -33.31 -14.15
CA VAL A 442 -14.38 -32.53 -13.48
C VAL A 442 -14.51 -32.87 -12.01
N PRO A 443 -13.47 -33.37 -11.32
CA PRO A 443 -13.54 -33.56 -9.88
C PRO A 443 -13.81 -32.18 -9.28
N SER A 444 -15.02 -31.97 -8.79
CA SER A 444 -15.40 -30.78 -8.06
C SER A 444 -14.52 -30.76 -6.82
N LYS A 445 -13.40 -30.04 -6.88
CA LYS A 445 -12.76 -29.59 -5.65
C LYS A 445 -13.83 -28.75 -4.97
N SER A 446 -14.24 -29.20 -3.79
CA SER A 446 -15.13 -28.47 -2.90
C SER A 446 -14.70 -27.00 -2.90
N PRO A 447 -15.65 -26.04 -2.96
CA PRO A 447 -15.29 -24.64 -2.91
C PRO A 447 -14.52 -24.43 -1.60
N LEU A 448 -13.21 -24.21 -1.72
CA LEU A 448 -12.38 -23.75 -0.63
C LEU A 448 -12.97 -22.40 -0.25
N VAL A 449 -13.80 -22.41 0.80
CA VAL A 449 -14.38 -21.22 1.40
C VAL A 449 -13.23 -20.26 1.64
N SER A 450 -13.30 -19.08 1.01
CA SER A 450 -12.23 -18.08 1.08
C SER A 450 -11.79 -17.91 2.54
N PRO A 451 -10.48 -17.87 2.85
CA PRO A 451 -10.00 -17.67 4.21
C PRO A 451 -10.59 -16.40 4.84
N LEU A 452 -10.93 -15.38 4.04
CA LEU A 452 -11.67 -14.20 4.50
C LEU A 452 -13.10 -14.55 4.95
N ILE A 453 -13.81 -15.40 4.22
CA ILE A 453 -15.14 -15.87 4.61
C ILE A 453 -15.04 -16.72 5.88
N LEU A 454 -14.03 -17.58 6.03
CA LEU A 454 -13.80 -18.31 7.27
C LEU A 454 -13.47 -17.37 8.44
N VAL A 455 -12.71 -16.30 8.21
CA VAL A 455 -12.42 -15.27 9.21
C VAL A 455 -13.68 -14.50 9.61
N VAL A 456 -14.48 -14.04 8.63
CA VAL A 456 -15.72 -13.31 8.88
C VAL A 456 -16.75 -14.21 9.56
N VAL A 457 -16.88 -15.46 9.12
CA VAL A 457 -17.75 -16.47 9.74
C VAL A 457 -17.26 -16.81 11.15
N ALA A 458 -15.95 -16.93 11.38
CA ALA A 458 -15.41 -17.19 12.72
C ALA A 458 -15.61 -16.00 13.68
N VAL A 459 -15.43 -14.76 13.20
CA VAL A 459 -15.71 -13.55 13.99
C VAL A 459 -17.22 -13.43 14.27
N TYR A 460 -18.07 -13.68 13.28
CA TYR A 460 -19.52 -13.64 13.43
C TYR A 460 -20.03 -14.75 14.36
N LEU A 461 -19.57 -15.99 14.20
CA LEU A 461 -19.90 -17.10 15.09
C LEU A 461 -19.34 -16.87 16.50
N GLY A 462 -18.15 -16.29 16.63
CA GLY A 462 -17.58 -15.89 17.91
C GLY A 462 -18.41 -14.82 18.62
N ALA A 463 -18.87 -13.81 17.89
CA ALA A 463 -19.77 -12.77 18.40
C ALA A 463 -21.16 -13.33 18.75
N MET A 464 -21.72 -14.23 17.94
CA MET A 464 -23.00 -14.90 18.19
C MET A 464 -22.92 -15.85 19.39
N LEU A 465 -21.83 -16.61 19.54
CA LEU A 465 -21.62 -17.49 20.67
C LEU A 465 -21.41 -16.67 21.96
N PHE A 466 -20.63 -15.59 21.88
CA PHE A 466 -20.48 -14.64 22.98
C PHE A 466 -21.83 -14.05 23.38
N TYR A 467 -22.63 -13.59 22.42
CA TYR A 467 -23.99 -13.08 22.66
C TYR A 467 -24.90 -14.13 23.29
N ALA A 468 -24.88 -15.38 22.82
CA ALA A 468 -25.71 -16.47 23.35
C ALA A 468 -25.32 -16.84 24.80
N VAL A 469 -24.01 -16.94 25.08
CA VAL A 469 -23.51 -17.25 26.43
C VAL A 469 -23.77 -16.08 27.38
N PHE A 470 -23.52 -14.85 26.92
CA PHE A 470 -23.74 -13.64 27.70
C PHE A 470 -25.22 -13.41 28.01
N SER A 471 -26.10 -13.57 27.03
CA SER A 471 -27.56 -13.45 27.22
C SER A 471 -28.13 -14.55 28.12
N GLY A 472 -27.67 -15.80 27.98
CA GLY A 472 -28.04 -16.90 28.88
C GLY A 472 -27.63 -16.62 30.33
N TRP A 473 -26.38 -16.18 30.54
CA TRP A 473 -25.87 -15.78 31.85
C TRP A 473 -26.65 -14.60 32.44
N MET A 474 -26.96 -13.57 31.63
CA MET A 474 -27.78 -12.43 32.03
C MET A 474 -29.19 -12.86 32.46
N SER A 475 -29.85 -13.75 31.70
CA SER A 475 -31.22 -14.20 32.03
C SER A 475 -31.28 -15.02 33.31
N HIS A 476 -30.26 -15.84 33.57
CA HIS A 476 -30.16 -16.63 34.80
C HIS A 476 -29.89 -15.77 36.03
N ARG A 477 -29.16 -14.64 35.89
CA ARG A 477 -28.77 -13.79 37.02
C ARG A 477 -29.74 -12.67 37.36
N TYR A 478 -30.36 -12.05 36.37
CA TYR A 478 -31.22 -10.87 36.59
C TYR A 478 -32.71 -11.17 36.45
N GLY A 479 -33.07 -12.43 36.18
CA GLY A 479 -34.43 -12.85 35.89
C GLY A 479 -34.93 -12.35 34.52
N GLN A 480 -36.12 -12.83 34.14
CA GLN A 480 -36.83 -12.51 32.90
C GLN A 480 -36.93 -11.01 32.52
N PRO A 481 -37.09 -10.03 33.45
CA PRO A 481 -37.34 -8.65 33.02
C PRO A 481 -36.16 -7.97 32.30
N ALA A 482 -34.91 -8.30 32.64
CA ALA A 482 -33.73 -7.75 31.95
C ALA A 482 -33.52 -8.37 30.55
N ALA A 483 -33.83 -9.66 30.40
CA ALA A 483 -33.80 -10.34 29.11
C ALA A 483 -34.85 -9.76 28.13
N ASN A 484 -36.03 -9.42 28.64
CA ASN A 484 -37.11 -8.81 27.83
C ASN A 484 -36.75 -7.40 27.34
N GLN A 485 -36.05 -6.59 28.15
CA GLN A 485 -35.56 -5.28 27.71
C GLN A 485 -34.51 -5.39 26.62
N PHE A 486 -33.58 -6.33 26.73
CA PHE A 486 -32.56 -6.56 25.69
C PHE A 486 -33.19 -7.06 24.38
N GLN A 487 -34.19 -7.93 24.47
CA GLN A 487 -34.92 -8.44 23.31
C GLN A 487 -35.76 -7.35 22.63
N GLN A 488 -36.36 -6.43 23.41
CA GLN A 488 -37.05 -5.24 22.89
C GLN A 488 -36.10 -4.30 22.14
N VAL A 489 -34.90 -4.03 22.70
CA VAL A 489 -33.87 -3.21 22.03
C VAL A 489 -33.42 -3.84 20.72
N ASN A 490 -33.22 -5.17 20.70
CA ASN A 490 -32.80 -5.87 19.49
C ASN A 490 -33.91 -5.91 18.42
N THR A 491 -35.18 -5.98 18.84
CA THR A 491 -36.33 -5.91 17.93
C THR A 491 -36.47 -4.51 17.35
N ALA A 492 -36.24 -3.46 18.16
CA ALA A 492 -36.22 -2.08 17.71
C ALA A 492 -35.06 -1.80 16.72
N LEU A 493 -33.87 -2.34 16.95
CA LEU A 493 -32.73 -2.24 16.03
C LEU A 493 -32.99 -2.95 14.70
N ASN A 494 -33.57 -4.15 14.72
CA ASN A 494 -33.92 -4.87 13.49
C ASN A 494 -35.05 -4.19 12.72
N ALA A 495 -36.04 -3.59 13.41
CA ALA A 495 -37.07 -2.80 12.77
C ALA A 495 -36.51 -1.51 12.14
N ALA A 496 -35.56 -0.85 12.81
CA ALA A 496 -34.89 0.34 12.28
C ALA A 496 -33.98 0.03 11.08
N ALA A 497 -33.38 -1.15 11.00
CA ALA A 497 -32.56 -1.59 9.88
C ALA A 497 -33.38 -2.08 8.66
N ALA A 498 -34.67 -2.35 8.85
CA ALA A 498 -35.59 -2.74 7.78
C ALA A 498 -36.26 -1.54 7.08
N HIS A 499 -36.09 -0.34 7.64
CA HIS A 499 -36.43 0.95 7.04
C HIS A 499 -35.19 1.58 6.43
#